data_AF-K1TVC8-F1
#
_entry.id   AF-K1TVC8-F1
#
_cell.length_a   1.000
_cell.length_b   1.000
_cell.length_c   1.000
_cell.angle_alpha   90.00
_cell.angle_beta   90.00
_cell.angle_gamma   90.00
#
_symmetry.space_group_name_H-M   'P 1'
#
loop_
_entity.id
_entity.type
_entity.pdbx_description
1 polymer ?
#
loop_
_entity_poly.entity_id
_entity_poly.type
_entity_poly.pdbx_seq_one_letter_code
_entity_poly.pdbx_strand_id
1 'polypeptide(L)'
;MKEKKKLNIKGTVLDRYQLEQYLEKIASDHILTEKSAKDTYPIPRLKENFFVIKEIYKLLNEQIKQGIPIHPAGEWILDNLYVIEEIVKNISKELTLKKYTDFLGLANGRFKGFARVYVLATEMVAYTDGKINSENLEYMLQAYQTKKL
;
A
#
# COMPACT_ATOMS: atom_id res chain seq x y z
N MET A 1 -2.44 23.11 7.37
CA MET A 1 -2.71 21.67 7.65
C MET A 1 -1.37 21.00 7.93
N LYS A 2 -1.21 20.26 9.04
CA LYS A 2 0.02 19.47 9.26
C LYS A 2 0.12 18.38 8.18
N GLU A 3 1.29 18.23 7.56
CA GLU A 3 1.53 17.17 6.57
C GLU A 3 1.25 15.80 7.19
N LYS A 4 0.58 14.93 6.43
CA LYS A 4 0.35 13.54 6.83
C LYS A 4 1.66 12.77 6.68
N LYS A 5 1.97 11.92 7.65
CA LYS A 5 3.11 11.01 7.57
C LYS A 5 2.89 10.04 6.42
N LYS A 6 3.91 9.87 5.58
CA LYS A 6 3.90 8.95 4.43
C LYS A 6 4.58 7.66 4.85
N LEU A 7 3.94 6.52 4.58
CA LEU A 7 4.55 5.22 4.75
C LEU A 7 5.43 4.93 3.53
N ASN A 8 6.71 4.63 3.77
CA ASN A 8 7.66 4.31 2.72
C ASN A 8 8.45 3.07 3.14
N ILE A 9 8.14 1.96 2.50
CA ILE A 9 8.79 0.67 2.71
C ILE A 9 9.35 0.24 1.37
N LYS A 10 10.65 -0.03 1.35
CA LYS A 10 11.35 -0.58 0.18
C LYS A 10 11.87 -1.95 0.59
N GLY A 11 11.43 -2.97 -0.11
CA GLY A 11 11.86 -4.35 0.08
C GLY A 11 12.62 -4.85 -1.14
N THR A 12 13.49 -5.83 -0.94
CA THR A 12 14.03 -6.67 -2.01
C THR A 12 13.23 -7.97 -1.99
N VAL A 13 12.77 -8.46 -3.15
CA VAL A 13 11.95 -9.67 -3.21
C VAL A 13 12.58 -10.81 -2.39
N LEU A 14 11.78 -11.39 -1.50
CA LEU A 14 12.18 -12.50 -0.65
C LEU A 14 11.57 -13.80 -1.16
N ASP A 15 12.28 -14.90 -0.98
CA ASP A 15 11.66 -16.21 -1.11
C ASP A 15 10.67 -16.47 0.04
N ARG A 16 9.88 -17.54 -0.09
CA ARG A 16 8.85 -17.88 0.90
C ARG A 16 9.41 -18.00 2.32
N TYR A 17 10.51 -18.73 2.49
CA TYR A 17 11.07 -18.98 3.81
C TYR A 17 11.61 -17.70 4.44
N GLN A 18 12.33 -16.89 3.65
CA GLN A 18 12.81 -15.58 4.06
C GLN A 18 11.65 -14.64 4.45
N LEU A 19 10.56 -14.67 3.70
CA LEU A 19 9.39 -13.85 3.94
C LEU A 19 8.64 -14.26 5.21
N GLU A 20 8.45 -15.57 5.44
CA GLU A 20 7.86 -16.10 6.67
C GLU A 20 8.69 -15.68 7.90
N GLN A 21 10.02 -15.87 7.86
CA GLN A 21 10.92 -15.46 8.94
C GLN A 21 10.91 -13.94 9.17
N TYR A 22 10.86 -13.14 8.09
CA TYR A 22 10.74 -11.70 8.18
C TYR A 22 9.44 -11.28 8.86
N LEU A 23 8.31 -11.89 8.49
CA LEU A 23 6.99 -11.57 9.01
C LEU A 23 6.84 -11.96 10.49
N GLU A 24 7.38 -13.10 10.90
CA GLU A 24 7.48 -13.50 12.30
C GLU A 24 8.30 -12.49 13.14
N LYS A 25 9.42 -12.03 12.58
CA LYS A 25 10.30 -11.06 13.24
C LYS A 25 9.58 -9.73 13.47
N ILE A 26 9.00 -9.14 12.42
CA ILE A 26 8.31 -7.84 12.57
C ILE A 26 7.07 -7.96 13.48
N ALA A 27 6.40 -9.13 13.49
CA ALA A 27 5.30 -9.38 14.41
C ALA A 27 5.76 -9.28 15.87
N SER A 28 6.91 -9.87 16.18
CA SER A 28 7.52 -9.83 17.52
C SER A 28 7.96 -8.41 17.92
N ASP A 29 8.47 -7.62 16.97
CA ASP A 29 8.95 -6.25 17.24
C ASP A 29 7.83 -5.22 17.42
N HIS A 30 6.65 -5.46 16.84
CA HIS A 30 5.54 -4.51 16.95
C HIS A 30 5.07 -4.40 18.42
N ILE A 31 4.74 -3.20 18.88
CA ILE A 31 3.98 -2.98 20.11
C ILE A 31 2.70 -2.27 19.69
N LEU A 32 1.55 -2.71 20.19
CA LEU A 32 0.27 -2.23 19.70
C LEU A 32 -0.30 -1.15 20.61
N THR A 33 -1.05 -0.24 20.02
CA THR A 33 -1.95 0.70 20.70
C THR A 33 -3.35 0.50 20.15
N GLU A 34 -4.37 0.85 20.92
CA GLU A 34 -5.77 0.61 20.58
C GLU A 34 -6.19 1.28 19.25
N LYS A 35 -5.59 2.42 18.91
CA LYS A 35 -5.99 3.25 17.76
C LYS A 35 -4.82 3.75 16.95
N SER A 36 -5.00 3.79 15.63
CA SER A 36 -4.07 4.42 14.72
C SER A 36 -4.25 5.95 14.70
N ALA A 37 -3.20 6.67 14.34
CA ALA A 37 -3.17 8.12 14.43
C ALA A 37 -3.78 8.79 13.19
N LYS A 38 -4.50 9.90 13.40
CA LYS A 38 -5.13 10.64 12.28
C LYS A 38 -4.12 11.16 11.27
N ASP A 39 -2.89 11.44 11.68
CA ASP A 39 -1.82 11.97 10.82
C ASP A 39 -1.15 10.91 9.93
N THR A 40 -1.46 9.62 10.11
CA THR A 40 -0.96 8.52 9.26
C THR A 40 -1.98 8.00 8.25
N TYR A 41 -3.14 8.64 8.17
CA TYR A 41 -4.24 8.27 7.27
C TYR A 41 -3.81 8.31 5.79
N PRO A 42 -3.94 7.20 5.03
CA PRO A 42 -3.30 7.06 3.71
C PRO A 42 -4.08 7.67 2.53
N ILE A 43 -5.38 7.95 2.67
CA ILE A 43 -6.22 8.38 1.54
C ILE A 43 -5.76 9.69 0.87
N PRO A 44 -5.26 10.72 1.58
CA PRO A 44 -4.70 11.89 0.92
C PRO A 44 -3.56 11.52 -0.05
N ARG A 45 -2.64 10.65 0.36
CA ARG A 45 -1.54 10.18 -0.48
C ARG A 45 -2.03 9.35 -1.67
N LEU A 46 -3.06 8.51 -1.48
CA LEU A 46 -3.71 7.77 -2.56
C LEU A 46 -4.26 8.71 -3.64
N LYS A 47 -4.94 9.79 -3.23
CA LYS A 47 -5.48 10.80 -4.14
C LYS A 47 -4.38 11.58 -4.87
N GLU A 48 -3.30 11.93 -4.17
CA GLU A 48 -2.11 12.53 -4.79
C GLU A 48 -1.51 11.62 -5.87
N ASN A 49 -1.34 10.32 -5.57
CA ASN A 49 -0.85 9.34 -6.55
C ASN A 49 -1.77 9.25 -7.77
N PHE A 50 -3.08 9.15 -7.54
CA PHE A 50 -4.04 9.06 -8.64
C PHE A 50 -4.08 10.32 -9.49
N PHE A 51 -3.89 11.50 -8.90
CA PHE A 51 -3.73 12.74 -9.65
C PHE A 51 -2.54 12.66 -10.62
N VAL A 52 -1.37 12.21 -10.15
CA VAL A 52 -0.18 12.03 -11.00
C VAL A 52 -0.45 11.04 -12.13
N ILE A 53 -1.10 9.91 -11.86
CA ILE A 53 -1.47 8.92 -12.88
C ILE A 53 -2.36 9.55 -13.96
N LYS A 54 -3.33 10.38 -13.58
CA LYS A 54 -4.20 11.09 -14.55
C LYS A 54 -3.45 12.11 -15.40
N GLU A 55 -2.48 12.81 -14.83
CA GLU A 55 -1.64 13.74 -15.60
C GLU A 55 -0.77 12.97 -16.61
N ILE A 56 -0.23 11.81 -16.21
CA ILE A 56 0.50 10.91 -17.14
C ILE A 56 -0.44 10.42 -18.25
N TYR A 57 -1.66 10.00 -17.92
CA TYR A 57 -2.64 9.57 -18.92
C TYR A 57 -2.95 10.66 -19.96
N LYS A 58 -3.08 11.93 -19.53
CA LYS A 58 -3.29 13.06 -20.45
C LYS A 58 -2.07 13.26 -21.36
N LEU A 59 -0.87 13.26 -20.78
CA LEU A 59 0.39 13.40 -21.51
C LEU A 59 0.54 12.30 -22.58
N LEU A 60 0.26 11.05 -22.22
CA LEU A 60 0.33 9.91 -23.15
C LEU A 60 -0.67 10.08 -24.31
N ASN A 61 -1.90 10.53 -24.04
CA ASN A 61 -2.88 10.81 -25.10
C ASN A 61 -2.43 11.94 -26.05
N GLU A 62 -1.73 12.95 -25.56
CA GLU A 62 -1.15 14.01 -26.40
C GLU A 62 -0.04 13.47 -27.29
N GLN A 63 0.81 12.58 -26.77
CA GLN A 63 1.87 11.92 -27.55
C GLN A 63 1.31 11.05 -28.68
N ILE A 64 0.22 10.30 -28.45
CA ILE A 64 -0.47 9.54 -29.51
C ILE A 64 -0.92 10.47 -30.64
N LYS A 65 -1.53 11.61 -30.30
CA LYS A 65 -2.01 12.58 -31.31
C LYS A 65 -0.88 13.18 -32.15
N GLN A 66 0.33 13.23 -31.59
CA GLN A 66 1.54 13.69 -32.27
C GLN A 66 2.26 12.57 -33.04
N GLY A 67 1.72 11.34 -33.05
CA GLY A 67 2.34 10.19 -33.71
C GLY A 67 3.60 9.68 -33.01
N ILE A 68 3.82 10.05 -31.75
CA ILE A 68 4.97 9.61 -30.97
C ILE A 68 4.71 8.18 -30.47
N PRO A 69 5.61 7.21 -30.73
CA PRO A 69 5.47 5.86 -30.21
C PRO A 69 5.46 5.83 -28.69
N ILE A 70 4.58 5.01 -28.11
CA ILE A 70 4.46 4.85 -26.66
C ILE A 70 5.10 3.55 -26.22
N HIS A 71 5.78 3.59 -25.08
CA HIS A 71 6.34 2.40 -24.44
C HIS A 71 5.21 1.51 -23.88
N PRO A 72 5.32 0.17 -23.87
CA PRO A 72 4.25 -0.73 -23.40
C PRO A 72 3.69 -0.40 -22.01
N ALA A 73 4.53 0.11 -21.09
CA ALA A 73 4.08 0.57 -19.78
C ALA A 73 3.11 1.77 -19.83
N GLY A 74 3.27 2.66 -20.82
CA GLY A 74 2.35 3.77 -21.06
C GLY A 74 1.04 3.29 -21.69
N GLU A 75 1.10 2.36 -22.64
CA GLU A 75 -0.09 1.71 -23.22
C GLU A 75 -0.93 1.05 -22.13
N TRP A 76 -0.29 0.33 -21.21
CA TRP A 76 -0.99 -0.28 -20.07
C TRP A 76 -1.77 0.74 -19.24
N ILE A 77 -1.22 1.94 -18.98
CA ILE A 77 -1.93 3.00 -18.24
C ILE A 77 -3.13 3.51 -19.04
N LEU A 78 -2.98 3.69 -20.35
CA LEU A 78 -4.05 4.13 -21.23
C LEU A 78 -5.23 3.13 -21.22
N ASP A 79 -4.91 1.84 -21.31
CA ASP A 79 -5.92 0.78 -21.33
C ASP A 79 -6.59 0.58 -19.97
N ASN A 80 -5.89 0.82 -18.85
CA ASN A 80 -6.33 0.40 -17.51
C ASN A 80 -6.71 1.56 -16.57
N LEU A 81 -6.71 2.82 -17.01
CA LEU A 81 -7.01 3.95 -16.11
C LEU A 81 -8.36 3.80 -15.38
N TYR A 82 -9.38 3.28 -16.07
CA TYR A 82 -10.72 3.10 -15.50
C TYR A 82 -10.71 2.15 -14.29
N VAL A 83 -9.91 1.08 -14.35
CA VAL A 83 -9.74 0.12 -13.23
C VAL A 83 -9.10 0.81 -12.04
N ILE A 84 -8.05 1.61 -12.28
CA ILE A 84 -7.37 2.38 -11.23
C ILE A 84 -8.33 3.38 -10.60
N GLU A 85 -9.12 4.10 -11.41
CA GLU A 85 -10.11 5.07 -10.94
C GLU A 85 -11.16 4.41 -10.04
N GLU A 86 -11.71 3.27 -10.47
CA GLU A 86 -12.69 2.52 -9.70
C GLU A 86 -12.12 2.07 -8.35
N ILE A 87 -10.92 1.49 -8.33
CA ILE A 87 -10.23 1.06 -7.11
C ILE A 87 -10.00 2.26 -6.17
N VAL A 88 -9.51 3.39 -6.68
CA VAL A 88 -9.27 4.60 -5.89
C VAL A 88 -10.56 5.12 -5.28
N LYS A 89 -11.65 5.12 -6.06
CA LYS A 89 -12.99 5.54 -5.60
C LYS A 89 -13.50 4.62 -4.49
N ASN A 90 -13.43 3.31 -4.68
CA ASN A 90 -13.89 2.32 -3.70
C ASN A 90 -13.10 2.41 -2.40
N ILE A 91 -11.76 2.40 -2.47
CA ILE A 91 -10.90 2.53 -1.28
C ILE A 91 -11.16 3.86 -0.56
N SER A 92 -11.29 4.97 -1.29
CA SER A 92 -11.57 6.28 -0.68
C SER A 92 -12.93 6.36 0.02
N LYS A 93 -13.92 5.61 -0.47
CA LYS A 93 -15.27 5.54 0.11
C LYS A 93 -15.29 4.64 1.34
N GLU A 94 -14.65 3.48 1.27
CA GLU A 94 -14.71 2.46 2.31
C GLU A 94 -13.79 2.73 3.49
N LEU A 95 -12.56 3.20 3.22
CA LEU A 95 -11.57 3.48 4.25
C LEU A 95 -11.72 4.92 4.75
N THR A 96 -12.83 5.20 5.43
CA THR A 96 -13.04 6.51 6.06
C THR A 96 -11.98 6.79 7.14
N LEU A 97 -11.74 8.07 7.46
CA LEU A 97 -10.81 8.44 8.54
C LEU A 97 -11.18 7.75 9.86
N LYS A 98 -12.49 7.69 10.18
CA LYS A 98 -12.99 7.01 11.37
C LYS A 98 -12.60 5.53 11.37
N LYS A 99 -12.94 4.80 10.28
CA LYS A 99 -12.60 3.38 10.11
C LYS A 99 -11.10 3.14 10.27
N TYR A 100 -10.27 3.97 9.64
CA TYR A 100 -8.82 3.85 9.76
C TYR A 100 -8.32 4.03 11.20
N THR A 101 -8.81 5.07 11.90
CA THR A 101 -8.39 5.35 13.29
C THR A 101 -8.88 4.32 14.29
N ASP A 102 -9.90 3.53 13.96
CA ASP A 102 -10.38 2.44 14.82
C ASP A 102 -9.56 1.14 14.66
N PHE A 103 -8.60 1.08 13.71
CA PHE A 103 -7.63 -0.02 13.66
C PHE A 103 -6.57 0.11 14.75
N LEU A 104 -6.08 -1.04 15.24
CA LEU A 104 -4.91 -1.11 16.10
C LEU A 104 -3.71 -0.40 15.43
N GLY A 105 -3.12 0.54 16.16
CA GLY A 105 -1.94 1.27 15.74
C GLY A 105 -0.66 0.62 16.25
N LEU A 106 0.48 1.02 15.68
CA LEU A 106 1.79 0.72 16.24
C LEU A 106 2.18 1.78 17.28
N ALA A 107 2.56 1.34 18.47
CA ALA A 107 2.98 2.19 19.59
C ALA A 107 4.48 2.53 19.58
N ASN A 108 5.29 1.75 18.86
CA ASN A 108 6.75 1.84 18.81
C ASN A 108 7.30 1.84 17.38
N GLY A 109 8.61 2.03 17.27
CA GLY A 109 9.36 1.92 16.02
C GLY A 109 9.14 3.07 15.03
N ARG A 110 9.76 2.93 13.85
CA ARG A 110 9.70 3.93 12.76
C ARG A 110 8.29 4.19 12.24
N PHE A 111 7.38 3.22 12.43
CA PHE A 111 5.99 3.28 11.97
C PHE A 111 5.01 3.59 13.09
N LYS A 112 5.48 4.16 14.21
CA LYS A 112 4.61 4.59 15.31
C LYS A 112 3.48 5.48 14.81
N GLY A 113 2.26 5.12 15.17
CA GLY A 113 1.00 5.77 14.80
C GLY A 113 0.30 5.14 13.60
N PHE A 114 1.01 4.45 12.70
CA PHE A 114 0.37 3.79 11.56
C PHE A 114 -0.49 2.60 12.01
N ALA A 115 -1.59 2.35 11.31
CA ALA A 115 -2.38 1.13 11.51
C ALA A 115 -1.51 -0.10 11.22
N ARG A 116 -1.52 -1.08 12.14
CA ARG A 116 -0.76 -2.34 12.03
C ARG A 116 -1.02 -3.04 10.69
N VAL A 117 -2.29 -3.14 10.32
CA VAL A 117 -2.73 -3.78 9.06
C VAL A 117 -2.22 -3.04 7.82
N TYR A 118 -2.08 -1.72 7.88
CA TYR A 118 -1.57 -0.94 6.75
C TYR A 118 -0.05 -1.12 6.59
N VAL A 119 0.70 -1.15 7.69
CA VAL A 119 2.12 -1.48 7.68
C VAL A 119 2.33 -2.88 7.12
N LEU A 120 1.63 -3.87 7.67
CA LEU A 120 1.75 -5.27 7.24
C LEU A 120 1.45 -5.44 5.74
N ALA A 121 0.34 -4.89 5.24
CA ALA A 121 0.02 -4.96 3.82
C ALA A 121 1.09 -4.29 2.93
N THR A 122 1.69 -3.20 3.39
CA THR A 122 2.75 -2.50 2.65
C THR A 122 4.05 -3.32 2.65
N GLU A 123 4.40 -3.97 3.76
CA GLU A 123 5.54 -4.89 3.85
C GLU A 123 5.33 -6.08 2.87
N MET A 124 4.15 -6.71 2.88
CA MET A 124 3.82 -7.82 1.97
C MET A 124 3.96 -7.41 0.50
N VAL A 125 3.43 -6.24 0.10
CA VAL A 125 3.56 -5.74 -1.27
C VAL A 125 5.03 -5.46 -1.63
N ALA A 126 5.80 -4.87 -0.71
CA ALA A 126 7.18 -4.49 -0.95
C ALA A 126 8.12 -5.69 -1.15
N TYR A 127 7.90 -6.80 -0.44
CA TYR A 127 8.76 -7.99 -0.53
C TYR A 127 8.27 -9.05 -1.52
N THR A 128 7.13 -8.83 -2.16
CA THR A 128 6.59 -9.70 -3.22
C THR A 128 6.60 -9.05 -4.61
N ASP A 129 7.13 -7.82 -4.73
CA ASP A 129 7.05 -7.01 -5.96
C ASP A 129 5.60 -6.84 -6.46
N GLY A 130 4.67 -6.70 -5.51
CA GLY A 130 3.24 -6.59 -5.78
C GLY A 130 2.55 -7.88 -6.25
N LYS A 131 3.25 -9.02 -6.33
CA LYS A 131 2.66 -10.31 -6.70
C LYS A 131 1.90 -10.90 -5.52
N ILE A 132 0.64 -10.51 -5.36
CA ILE A 132 -0.24 -10.99 -4.29
C ILE A 132 -1.32 -11.91 -4.88
N ASN A 133 -1.52 -13.07 -4.26
CA ASN A 133 -2.60 -14.00 -4.55
C ASN A 133 -3.12 -14.62 -3.24
N SER A 134 -4.17 -15.44 -3.31
CA SER A 134 -4.78 -16.04 -2.11
C SER A 134 -3.81 -16.93 -1.34
N GLU A 135 -3.04 -17.77 -2.04
CA GLU A 135 -2.09 -18.71 -1.42
C GLU A 135 -0.99 -17.97 -0.66
N ASN A 136 -0.40 -16.94 -1.27
CA ASN A 136 0.69 -16.23 -0.63
C ASN A 136 0.24 -15.30 0.48
N LEU A 137 -0.93 -14.69 0.34
CA LEU A 137 -1.53 -13.89 1.38
C LEU A 137 -1.80 -14.75 2.63
N GLU A 138 -2.26 -15.99 2.44
CA GLU A 138 -2.54 -16.92 3.52
C GLU A 138 -1.29 -17.24 4.34
N TYR A 139 -0.21 -17.74 3.71
CA TYR A 139 0.99 -18.09 4.48
C TYR A 139 1.65 -16.85 5.10
N MET A 140 1.62 -15.69 4.44
CA MET A 140 2.17 -14.45 4.99
C MET A 140 1.40 -14.01 6.25
N LEU A 141 0.06 -14.12 6.22
CA LEU A 141 -0.77 -13.82 7.39
C LEU A 141 -0.52 -14.82 8.53
N GLN A 142 -0.42 -16.11 8.21
CA GLN A 142 -0.13 -17.16 9.19
C GLN A 142 1.22 -16.92 9.88
N ALA A 143 2.28 -16.63 9.12
CA ALA A 143 3.61 -16.35 9.66
C ALA A 143 3.59 -15.11 10.58
N TYR A 144 2.94 -14.03 10.15
CA TYR A 144 2.81 -12.83 10.98
C TYR A 144 2.01 -13.09 12.28
N GLN A 145 1.02 -13.99 12.26
CA GLN A 145 0.18 -14.31 13.41
C GLN A 145 0.80 -15.36 14.36
N THR A 146 1.77 -16.15 13.90
CA THR A 146 2.34 -17.28 14.66
C THR A 146 2.99 -16.86 15.97
N LYS A 147 3.61 -15.68 16.02
CA LYS A 147 4.30 -15.19 17.23
C LYS A 147 3.44 -14.31 18.13
N LYS A 148 2.22 -13.95 17.72
CA LYS A 148 1.47 -12.87 18.38
C LYS A 148 -0.05 -13.08 18.40
N LEU A 149 -0.53 -13.58 19.53
CA LEU A 149 -1.87 -13.30 20.05
C LEU A 149 -1.78 -12.09 20.99
#